data_AF-H3A7B6-F1
#
_entry.id   AF-H3A7B6-F1
#
_cell.length_a   1.000
_cell.length_b   1.000
_cell.length_c   1.000
_cell.angle_alpha   90.00
_cell.angle_beta   90.00
_cell.angle_gamma   90.00
#
_symmetry.space_group_name_H-M   'P 1'
#
loop_
_entity.id
_entity.type
_entity.pdbx_description
1 polymer ?
#
loop_
_entity_poly.entity_id
_entity_poly.type
_entity_poly.pdbx_seq_one_letter_code
_entity_poly.pdbx_strand_id
1 'polypeptide(L)'
;MRCNLPPLSNEYRNDAGSKSHLVTANPSIIEKRFQNLLWSRKAFVDSVQVYNHSYIYMPAFSMKTGTELSLRAYYTLSDFSANQMVLFANPDFLRHAAKFWKNKGVHAKRLSTGLFLVSAALGLCEEVTLYGFWPFSVDLHGVSISHHYYDNVLPYTGFHAMPEEFLQLWLLHKIGILRMQIGQCKEA
;
A
#
# COMPACT_ATOMS: atom_id res chain seq x y z
N MET A 1 0.38 -8.43 3.33
CA MET A 1 -0.25 -7.09 3.39
C MET A 1 -0.27 -6.52 1.97
N ARG A 2 -1.27 -5.70 1.60
CA ARG A 2 -1.38 -5.08 0.26
C ARG A 2 -1.51 -3.57 0.35
N CYS A 3 -1.11 -2.87 -0.71
CA CYS A 3 -1.14 -1.40 -0.75
C CYS A 3 -2.26 -0.88 -1.66
N ASN A 4 -3.07 0.04 -1.14
CA ASN A 4 -3.93 0.95 -1.90
C ASN A 4 -5.05 0.26 -2.73
N LEU A 5 -5.71 -0.73 -2.14
CA LEU A 5 -6.84 -1.47 -2.75
C LEU A 5 -6.56 -1.93 -4.19
N PRO A 6 -5.46 -2.67 -4.45
CA PRO A 6 -5.08 -3.03 -5.80
C PRO A 6 -5.99 -4.17 -6.30
N PRO A 7 -6.26 -4.28 -7.61
CA PRO A 7 -7.15 -5.32 -8.12
C PRO A 7 -6.64 -6.73 -7.75
N LEU A 8 -7.59 -7.59 -7.34
CA LEU A 8 -7.40 -9.02 -7.11
C LEU A 8 -8.16 -9.88 -8.14
N SER A 9 -8.33 -9.33 -9.35
CA SER A 9 -8.94 -10.07 -10.46
C SER A 9 -8.12 -11.33 -10.80
N ASN A 10 -8.77 -12.30 -11.44
CA ASN A 10 -8.12 -13.56 -11.84
C ASN A 10 -6.89 -13.35 -12.74
N GLU A 11 -6.87 -12.27 -13.52
CA GLU A 11 -5.74 -11.87 -14.38
C GLU A 11 -4.42 -11.75 -13.61
N TYR A 12 -4.44 -11.15 -12.42
CA TYR A 12 -3.22 -10.90 -11.63
C TYR A 12 -2.97 -11.96 -10.55
N ARG A 13 -3.82 -12.98 -10.46
CA ARG A 13 -3.80 -13.95 -9.35
C ARG A 13 -2.51 -14.77 -9.33
N ASN A 14 -1.96 -15.10 -10.50
CA ASN A 14 -0.75 -15.90 -10.60
C ASN A 14 0.50 -15.10 -10.19
N ASP A 15 0.52 -13.80 -10.44
CA ASP A 15 1.68 -12.94 -10.15
C ASP A 15 1.63 -12.34 -8.74
N ALA A 16 0.44 -11.85 -8.33
CA ALA A 16 0.27 -11.10 -7.10
C ALA A 16 -0.48 -11.88 -6.01
N GLY A 17 -1.00 -13.08 -6.31
CA GLY A 17 -1.81 -13.88 -5.40
C GLY A 17 -3.19 -13.27 -5.08
N SER A 18 -4.05 -14.05 -4.41
CA SER A 18 -5.37 -13.58 -3.92
C SER A 18 -5.41 -13.31 -2.42
N LYS A 19 -4.47 -13.87 -1.64
CA LYS A 19 -4.50 -13.77 -0.17
C LYS A 19 -4.29 -12.32 0.27
N SER A 20 -5.13 -11.85 1.18
CA SER A 20 -4.98 -10.58 1.88
C SER A 20 -5.55 -10.73 3.29
N HIS A 21 -4.84 -10.18 4.28
CA HIS A 21 -5.37 -10.00 5.64
C HIS A 21 -5.44 -8.52 6.02
N LEU A 22 -4.64 -7.69 5.34
CA LEU A 22 -4.59 -6.25 5.52
C LEU A 22 -4.31 -5.64 4.17
N VAL A 23 -5.15 -4.71 3.76
CA VAL A 23 -4.96 -3.86 2.58
C VAL A 23 -5.10 -2.40 2.98
N THR A 24 -4.22 -1.54 2.50
CA THR A 24 -4.37 -0.11 2.80
C THR A 24 -5.34 0.57 1.83
N ALA A 25 -5.96 1.66 2.29
CA ALA A 25 -6.69 2.57 1.42
C ALA A 25 -6.29 4.01 1.76
N ASN A 26 -5.54 4.66 0.88
CA ASN A 26 -5.26 6.09 1.05
C ASN A 26 -6.55 6.91 0.83
N PRO A 27 -6.81 7.97 1.61
CA PRO A 27 -7.93 8.88 1.37
C PRO A 27 -8.09 9.33 -0.09
N SER A 28 -6.99 9.58 -0.81
CA SER A 28 -7.04 9.99 -2.22
C SER A 28 -7.68 8.95 -3.15
N ILE A 29 -7.71 7.67 -2.77
CA ILE A 29 -8.41 6.62 -3.51
C ILE A 29 -9.92 6.82 -3.40
N ILE A 30 -10.39 7.15 -2.19
CA ILE A 30 -11.80 7.43 -1.92
C ILE A 30 -12.27 8.64 -2.73
N GLU A 31 -11.45 9.69 -2.76
CA GLU A 31 -11.70 10.88 -3.58
C GLU A 31 -11.75 10.54 -5.08
N LYS A 32 -10.67 9.98 -5.63
CA LYS A 32 -10.52 9.84 -7.09
C LYS A 32 -11.32 8.71 -7.69
N ARG A 33 -11.31 7.54 -7.07
CA ARG A 33 -11.91 6.32 -7.63
C ARG A 33 -13.38 6.17 -7.27
N PHE A 34 -13.78 6.75 -6.14
CA PHE A 34 -15.12 6.58 -5.56
C PHE A 34 -15.84 7.90 -5.30
N GLN A 35 -15.39 8.99 -5.95
CA GLN A 35 -16.08 10.30 -5.96
C GLN A 35 -16.39 10.81 -4.55
N ASN A 36 -15.42 10.67 -3.64
CA ASN A 36 -15.54 11.04 -2.23
C ASN A 36 -16.64 10.31 -1.43
N LEU A 37 -17.22 9.25 -2.00
CA LEU A 37 -18.40 8.54 -1.49
C LEU A 37 -19.60 9.46 -1.24
N LEU A 38 -19.73 10.52 -2.03
CA LEU A 38 -20.88 11.44 -1.95
C LEU A 38 -22.13 10.92 -2.66
N TRP A 39 -21.95 9.95 -3.56
CA TRP A 39 -23.01 9.40 -4.40
C TRP A 39 -23.20 7.91 -4.14
N SER A 40 -23.37 7.11 -5.20
CA SER A 40 -23.45 5.65 -5.06
C SER A 40 -22.19 5.11 -4.39
N ARG A 41 -22.39 4.46 -3.26
CA ARG A 41 -21.34 3.82 -2.45
C ARG A 41 -21.06 2.39 -2.90
N LYS A 42 -21.91 1.84 -3.77
CA LYS A 42 -21.87 0.44 -4.20
C LYS A 42 -20.54 0.07 -4.85
N ALA A 43 -20.02 0.92 -5.74
CA ALA A 43 -18.75 0.64 -6.43
C ALA A 43 -17.58 0.46 -5.45
N PHE A 44 -17.55 1.22 -4.35
CA PHE A 44 -16.55 1.06 -3.30
C PHE A 44 -16.75 -0.24 -2.53
N VAL A 45 -17.97 -0.51 -2.07
CA VAL A 45 -18.31 -1.75 -1.35
C VAL A 45 -17.97 -2.99 -2.16
N ASP A 46 -18.41 -3.05 -3.42
CA ASP A 46 -18.13 -4.16 -4.33
C ASP A 46 -16.61 -4.31 -4.54
N SER A 47 -15.86 -3.21 -4.63
CA SER A 47 -14.40 -3.25 -4.78
C SER A 47 -13.65 -3.79 -3.57
N VAL A 48 -14.23 -3.69 -2.36
CA VAL A 48 -13.59 -4.20 -1.14
C VAL A 48 -14.01 -5.62 -0.77
N GLN A 49 -15.14 -6.11 -1.30
CA GLN A 49 -15.65 -7.46 -1.01
C GLN A 49 -14.62 -8.55 -1.32
N VAL A 50 -13.79 -8.36 -2.35
CA VAL A 50 -12.72 -9.30 -2.75
C VAL A 50 -11.69 -9.56 -1.66
N TYR A 51 -11.57 -8.67 -0.66
CA TYR A 51 -10.65 -8.85 0.46
C TYR A 51 -11.24 -9.69 1.60
N ASN A 52 -12.49 -10.17 1.50
CA ASN A 52 -13.10 -11.06 2.49
C ASN A 52 -12.99 -10.50 3.93
N HIS A 53 -12.68 -11.30 4.95
CA HIS A 53 -12.54 -10.85 6.35
C HIS A 53 -11.15 -10.20 6.61
N SER A 54 -10.80 -9.18 5.83
CA SER A 54 -9.54 -8.42 5.96
C SER A 54 -9.71 -7.09 6.69
N TYR A 55 -8.60 -6.53 7.14
CA TYR A 55 -8.52 -5.15 7.59
C TYR A 55 -8.32 -4.18 6.43
N ILE A 56 -9.09 -3.09 6.39
CA ILE A 56 -8.84 -1.91 5.55
C ILE A 56 -8.10 -0.87 6.38
N TYR A 57 -6.80 -0.70 6.12
CA TYR A 57 -5.94 0.18 6.91
C TYR A 57 -5.81 1.56 6.28
N MET A 58 -6.29 2.60 6.96
CA MET A 58 -6.39 3.96 6.39
C MET A 58 -5.57 4.98 7.20
N PRO A 59 -4.71 5.79 6.55
CA PRO A 59 -3.98 6.87 7.20
C PRO A 59 -4.87 8.13 7.41
N ALA A 60 -5.97 7.99 8.15
CA ALA A 60 -7.00 9.02 8.34
C ALA A 60 -6.46 10.34 8.93
N PHE A 61 -5.42 10.24 9.75
CA PHE A 61 -4.83 11.38 10.46
C PHE A 61 -3.47 11.80 9.90
N SER A 62 -3.09 11.31 8.70
CA SER A 62 -1.83 11.69 8.07
C SER A 62 -1.87 13.09 7.45
N MET A 63 -3.03 13.56 6.99
CA MET A 63 -3.23 14.89 6.39
C MET A 63 -4.64 15.38 6.74
N LYS A 64 -4.82 16.71 6.85
CA LYS A 64 -6.09 17.34 7.24
C LYS A 64 -7.27 16.89 6.35
N THR A 65 -7.06 16.79 5.04
CA THR A 65 -8.08 16.37 4.08
C THR A 65 -8.40 14.87 4.14
N GLY A 66 -7.58 14.06 4.83
CA GLY A 66 -7.72 12.61 4.86
C GLY A 66 -8.77 12.09 5.84
N THR A 67 -9.07 12.86 6.89
CA THR A 67 -9.92 12.41 8.00
C THR A 67 -11.35 12.19 7.56
N GLU A 68 -11.97 13.18 6.91
CA GLU A 68 -13.35 13.09 6.45
C GLU A 68 -13.56 11.93 5.46
N LEU A 69 -12.66 11.79 4.48
CA LEU A 69 -12.72 10.70 3.49
C LEU A 69 -12.58 9.32 4.13
N SER A 70 -11.73 9.20 5.15
CA SER A 70 -11.55 7.93 5.87
C SER A 70 -12.76 7.57 6.73
N LEU A 71 -13.37 8.57 7.39
CA LEU A 71 -14.62 8.38 8.14
C LEU A 71 -15.77 8.00 7.22
N ARG A 72 -15.89 8.62 6.04
CA ARG A 72 -16.90 8.23 5.03
C ARG A 72 -16.72 6.78 4.58
N ALA A 73 -15.48 6.34 4.35
CA ALA A 73 -15.20 4.95 4.02
C ALA A 73 -15.59 4.00 5.17
N TYR A 74 -15.26 4.35 6.42
CA TYR A 74 -15.68 3.59 7.61
C TYR A 74 -17.20 3.45 7.71
N TYR A 75 -17.94 4.57 7.70
CA TYR A 75 -19.39 4.54 7.81
C TYR A 75 -20.04 3.83 6.63
N THR A 76 -19.48 3.97 5.43
CA THR A 76 -19.96 3.23 4.25
C THR A 76 -19.87 1.72 4.44
N LEU A 77 -18.73 1.20 4.91
CA LEU A 77 -18.59 -0.25 5.13
C LEU A 77 -19.46 -0.74 6.29
N SER A 78 -19.63 0.08 7.32
CA SER A 78 -20.56 -0.21 8.43
C SER A 78 -22.02 -0.28 7.96
N ASP A 79 -22.49 0.70 7.19
CA ASP A 79 -23.87 0.79 6.71
C ASP A 79 -24.24 -0.40 5.80
N PHE A 80 -23.28 -0.90 5.03
CA PHE A 80 -23.46 -2.04 4.14
C PHE A 80 -23.19 -3.39 4.82
N SER A 81 -22.92 -3.40 6.13
CA SER A 81 -22.57 -4.62 6.88
C SER A 81 -21.45 -5.41 6.20
N ALA A 82 -20.43 -4.70 5.70
CA ALA A 82 -19.31 -5.32 5.01
C ALA A 82 -18.45 -6.15 5.97
N ASN A 83 -17.89 -7.26 5.49
CA ASN A 83 -17.08 -8.16 6.31
C ASN A 83 -15.70 -7.59 6.68
N GLN A 84 -15.30 -6.46 6.08
CA GLN A 84 -14.00 -5.84 6.33
C GLN A 84 -14.06 -4.88 7.52
N MET A 85 -13.03 -4.93 8.37
CA MET A 85 -12.87 -4.00 9.48
C MET A 85 -11.93 -2.86 9.09
N VAL A 86 -12.36 -1.60 9.25
CA VAL A 86 -11.49 -0.45 9.01
C VAL A 86 -10.66 -0.15 10.24
N LEU A 87 -9.36 0.03 10.03
CA LEU A 87 -8.40 0.44 11.05
C LEU A 87 -7.78 1.78 10.65
N PHE A 88 -7.69 2.71 11.59
CA PHE A 88 -7.01 3.98 11.36
C PHE A 88 -5.56 3.92 11.84
N ALA A 89 -4.66 4.41 10.99
CA ALA A 89 -3.25 4.46 11.32
C ALA A 89 -2.98 5.40 12.50
N ASN A 90 -2.23 4.91 13.48
CA ASN A 90 -1.80 5.73 14.60
C ASN A 90 -0.88 6.87 14.09
N PRO A 91 -1.20 8.16 14.35
CA PRO A 91 -0.40 9.29 13.88
C PRO A 91 1.01 9.33 14.49
N ASP A 92 1.20 8.83 15.71
CA ASP A 92 2.53 8.74 16.33
C ASP A 92 3.41 7.72 15.61
N PHE A 93 2.83 6.57 15.23
CA PHE A 93 3.55 5.57 14.43
C PHE A 93 3.96 6.15 13.07
N LEU A 94 3.05 6.84 12.37
CA LEU A 94 3.35 7.54 11.11
C LEU A 94 4.53 8.51 11.27
N ARG A 95 4.52 9.34 12.33
CA ARG A 95 5.58 10.30 12.63
C ARG A 95 6.92 9.64 12.95
N HIS A 96 6.91 8.59 13.77
CA HIS A 96 8.13 7.88 14.16
C HIS A 96 8.74 7.11 12.99
N ALA A 97 7.93 6.47 12.16
CA ALA A 97 8.42 5.83 10.92
C ALA A 97 9.07 6.88 10.00
N ALA A 98 8.41 8.02 9.76
CA ALA A 98 8.97 9.10 8.94
C ALA A 98 10.31 9.60 9.50
N LYS A 99 10.41 9.83 10.81
CA LYS A 99 11.67 10.26 11.45
C LYS A 99 12.77 9.21 11.33
N PHE A 100 12.44 7.94 11.55
CA PHE A 100 13.39 6.82 11.44
C PHE A 100 14.01 6.77 10.04
N TRP A 101 13.17 6.74 8.99
CA TRP A 101 13.65 6.62 7.62
C TRP A 101 14.38 7.87 7.13
N LYS A 102 13.97 9.06 7.59
CA LYS A 102 14.73 10.30 7.36
C LYS A 102 16.16 10.19 7.89
N ASN A 103 16.34 9.65 9.10
CA ASN A 103 17.66 9.41 9.68
C ASN A 103 18.45 8.30 8.99
N LYS A 104 17.80 7.47 8.16
CA LYS A 104 18.43 6.47 7.30
C LYS A 104 18.69 6.99 5.88
N GLY A 105 18.46 8.28 5.62
CA GLY A 105 18.74 8.91 4.33
C GLY A 105 17.60 8.83 3.32
N VAL A 106 16.35 8.67 3.76
CA VAL A 106 15.16 8.84 2.91
C VAL A 106 14.64 10.28 3.04
N HIS A 107 14.83 11.08 2.01
CA HIS A 107 14.53 12.52 1.96
C HIS A 107 13.17 12.80 1.29
N ALA A 108 12.18 11.97 1.55
CA ALA A 108 10.81 12.17 1.08
C ALA A 108 10.08 13.21 1.95
N LYS A 109 9.15 13.98 1.35
CA LYS A 109 8.18 14.77 2.13
C LYS A 109 7.26 13.86 2.94
N ARG A 110 6.90 12.70 2.36
CA ARG A 110 6.12 11.65 2.99
C ARG A 110 6.57 10.29 2.47
N LEU A 111 6.69 9.30 3.35
CA LEU A 111 6.97 7.93 2.94
C LEU A 111 5.87 7.39 2.00
N SER A 112 6.23 6.49 1.10
CA SER A 112 5.24 5.70 0.37
C SER A 112 4.41 4.83 1.32
N THR A 113 3.21 4.45 0.89
CA THR A 113 2.39 3.46 1.62
C THR A 113 3.14 2.14 1.78
N GLY A 114 3.96 1.77 0.79
CA GLY A 114 4.79 0.56 0.81
C GLY A 114 5.79 0.59 1.96
N LEU A 115 6.65 1.61 2.04
CA LEU A 115 7.65 1.71 3.10
C LEU A 115 7.03 1.83 4.50
N PHE A 116 5.87 2.50 4.60
CA PHE A 116 5.11 2.52 5.84
C PHE A 116 4.64 1.11 6.26
N LEU A 117 4.09 0.32 5.35
CA LEU A 117 3.70 -1.06 5.65
C LEU A 117 4.89 -1.95 5.97
N VAL A 118 6.03 -1.78 5.30
CA VAL A 118 7.27 -2.50 5.66
C VAL A 118 7.67 -2.19 7.09
N SER A 119 7.57 -0.93 7.51
CA SER A 119 7.89 -0.51 8.90
C SER A 119 6.98 -1.20 9.92
N ALA A 120 5.69 -1.36 9.60
CA ALA A 120 4.75 -2.07 10.46
C ALA A 120 5.05 -3.58 10.47
N ALA A 121 5.28 -4.18 9.31
CA ALA A 121 5.58 -5.61 9.18
C ALA A 121 6.85 -6.01 9.94
N LEU A 122 7.92 -5.21 9.86
CA LEU A 122 9.16 -5.45 10.60
C LEU A 122 8.99 -5.41 12.13
N GLY A 123 7.95 -4.74 12.63
CA GLY A 123 7.63 -4.71 14.06
C GLY A 123 6.63 -5.79 14.50
N LEU A 124 5.99 -6.51 13.57
CA LEU A 124 4.88 -7.43 13.84
C LEU A 124 5.15 -8.86 13.37
N CYS A 125 6.08 -9.07 12.45
CA CYS A 125 6.33 -10.34 11.80
C CYS A 125 7.75 -10.84 12.09
N GLU A 126 7.91 -12.15 12.26
CA GLU A 126 9.22 -12.79 12.41
C GLU A 126 10.03 -12.74 11.11
N GLU A 127 9.38 -12.97 9.98
CA GLU A 127 9.98 -12.89 8.65
C GLU A 127 9.15 -12.01 7.72
N VAL A 128 9.84 -11.18 6.93
CA VAL A 128 9.20 -10.26 5.97
C VAL A 128 9.78 -10.49 4.58
N THR A 129 8.92 -10.85 3.64
CA THR A 129 9.25 -10.90 2.20
C THR A 129 8.45 -9.84 1.44
N LEU A 130 9.16 -9.04 0.65
CA LEU A 130 8.62 -7.93 -0.13
C LEU A 130 8.47 -8.34 -1.59
N TYR A 131 7.31 -8.03 -2.18
CA TYR A 131 6.98 -8.25 -3.58
C TYR A 131 6.50 -6.93 -4.20
N GLY A 132 6.83 -6.68 -5.47
CA GLY A 132 6.39 -5.47 -6.18
C GLY A 132 7.07 -4.17 -5.74
N PHE A 133 8.18 -4.24 -5.00
CA PHE A 133 8.98 -3.08 -4.62
C PHE A 133 10.05 -2.81 -5.68
N TRP A 134 9.65 -2.17 -6.79
CA TRP A 134 10.52 -1.78 -7.88
C TRP A 134 10.08 -0.43 -8.46
N PRO A 135 10.69 0.69 -8.06
CA PRO A 135 10.22 2.03 -8.43
C PRO A 135 10.79 2.53 -9.77
N PHE A 136 11.25 1.63 -10.64
CA PHE A 136 11.91 1.96 -11.90
C PHE A 136 11.04 1.51 -13.08
N SER A 137 11.15 2.22 -14.21
CA SER A 137 10.36 1.97 -15.42
C SER A 137 10.96 0.90 -16.33
N VAL A 138 12.03 0.24 -15.90
CA VAL A 138 12.76 -0.78 -16.67
C VAL A 138 13.03 -1.94 -15.73
N ASP A 139 12.84 -3.17 -16.20
CA ASP A 139 13.13 -4.38 -15.43
C ASP A 139 14.63 -4.75 -15.44
N LEU A 140 14.97 -5.89 -14.83
CA LEU A 140 16.35 -6.40 -14.77
C LEU A 140 16.93 -6.80 -16.15
N HIS A 141 16.10 -6.94 -17.18
CA HIS A 141 16.49 -7.33 -18.53
C HIS A 141 16.53 -6.15 -19.50
N GLY A 142 16.26 -4.93 -19.03
CA GLY A 142 16.24 -3.74 -19.89
C GLY A 142 14.89 -3.52 -20.59
N VAL A 143 13.84 -4.25 -20.22
CA VAL A 143 12.52 -4.13 -20.82
C VAL A 143 11.70 -3.07 -20.09
N SER A 144 11.03 -2.20 -20.83
CA SER A 144 10.13 -1.19 -20.28
C SER A 144 8.95 -1.85 -19.57
N ILE A 145 8.62 -1.36 -18.37
CA ILE A 145 7.51 -1.86 -17.55
C ILE A 145 6.64 -0.71 -17.04
N SER A 146 5.38 -1.03 -16.75
CA SER A 146 4.42 -0.08 -16.17
C SER A 146 4.71 0.16 -14.69
N HIS A 147 4.24 1.31 -14.19
CA HIS A 147 4.42 1.68 -12.78
C HIS A 147 3.71 0.74 -11.80
N HIS A 148 2.48 0.32 -12.12
CA HIS A 148 1.78 -0.72 -11.39
C HIS A 148 1.70 -1.99 -12.24
N TYR A 149 1.47 -3.13 -11.58
CA TYR A 149 1.25 -4.39 -12.29
C TYR A 149 -0.10 -4.44 -13.04
N TYR A 150 -0.98 -3.46 -12.80
CA TYR A 150 -2.34 -3.39 -13.35
C TYR A 150 -2.63 -2.11 -14.15
N ASP A 151 -1.77 -1.10 -14.10
CA ASP A 151 -1.87 0.14 -14.88
C ASP A 151 -0.54 0.91 -14.89
N ASN A 152 -0.51 2.07 -15.56
CA ASN A 152 0.67 2.95 -15.58
C ASN A 152 0.42 4.32 -14.91
N VAL A 153 -0.43 4.36 -13.86
CA VAL A 153 -0.75 5.59 -13.14
C VAL A 153 0.38 5.96 -12.19
N LEU A 154 1.05 7.08 -12.45
CA LEU A 154 2.15 7.58 -11.62
C LEU A 154 1.66 8.23 -10.31
N PRO A 155 2.48 8.18 -9.24
CA PRO A 155 2.16 8.88 -8.00
C PRO A 155 2.26 10.39 -8.19
N TYR A 156 1.69 11.15 -7.25
CA TYR A 156 1.89 12.59 -7.21
C TYR A 156 3.37 12.95 -7.08
N THR A 157 3.82 13.84 -7.96
CA THR A 157 5.20 14.29 -8.01
C THR A 157 5.60 15.03 -6.73
N GLY A 158 6.84 14.83 -6.28
CA GLY A 158 7.42 15.58 -5.16
C GLY A 158 6.96 15.20 -3.75
N PHE A 159 6.21 14.10 -3.58
CA PHE A 159 5.85 13.58 -2.25
C PHE A 159 6.81 12.51 -1.75
N HIS A 160 7.10 11.53 -2.61
CA HIS A 160 7.82 10.32 -2.27
C HIS A 160 9.24 10.35 -2.87
N ALA A 161 10.18 9.67 -2.20
CA ALA A 161 11.54 9.45 -2.70
C ALA A 161 11.75 7.95 -2.94
N MET A 162 10.87 7.33 -3.75
CA MET A 162 10.82 5.86 -3.89
C MET A 162 12.15 5.20 -4.28
N PRO A 163 13.03 5.80 -5.12
CA PRO A 163 14.37 5.26 -5.34
C PRO A 163 15.23 5.19 -4.07
N GLU A 164 15.16 6.20 -3.19
CA GLU A 164 15.85 6.19 -1.90
C GLU A 164 15.23 5.15 -0.96
N GLU A 165 13.89 5.04 -0.94
CA GLU A 165 13.19 4.00 -0.19
C GLU A 165 13.64 2.60 -0.63
N PHE A 166 13.69 2.35 -1.94
CA PHE A 166 14.17 1.08 -2.50
C PHE A 166 15.61 0.79 -2.09
N LEU A 167 16.51 1.77 -2.16
CA LEU A 167 17.90 1.60 -1.73
C LEU A 167 17.97 1.13 -0.27
N GLN A 168 17.18 1.73 0.62
CA GLN A 168 17.17 1.31 2.02
C GLN A 168 16.61 -0.10 2.20
N LEU A 169 15.53 -0.45 1.50
CA LEU A 169 14.98 -1.82 1.52
C LEU A 169 15.99 -2.84 0.98
N TRP A 170 16.74 -2.47 -0.07
CA TRP A 170 17.79 -3.31 -0.64
C TRP A 170 18.94 -3.52 0.35
N LEU A 171 19.36 -2.49 1.07
CA LEU A 171 20.37 -2.63 2.13
C LEU A 171 19.91 -3.58 3.23
N LEU A 172 18.65 -3.47 3.68
CA LEU A 172 18.06 -4.40 4.64
C LEU A 172 18.01 -5.84 4.09
N HIS A 173 17.73 -5.99 2.80
CA HIS A 173 17.78 -7.29 2.14
C HIS A 173 19.18 -7.91 2.17
N LYS A 174 20.21 -7.11 1.82
CA LYS A 174 21.60 -7.56 1.77
C LYS A 174 22.15 -8.00 3.12
N ILE A 175 21.65 -7.45 4.23
CA ILE A 175 22.06 -7.83 5.59
C ILE A 175 21.11 -8.84 6.25
N GLY A 176 20.13 -9.36 5.52
CA GLY A 176 19.26 -10.45 5.97
C GLY A 176 18.12 -10.05 6.91
N ILE A 177 17.80 -8.75 7.05
CA ILE A 177 16.68 -8.29 7.89
C ILE A 177 15.33 -8.56 7.22
N LEU A 178 15.27 -8.49 5.89
CA LEU A 178 14.09 -8.84 5.11
C LEU A 178 14.49 -9.50 3.80
N ARG A 179 13.53 -10.10 3.09
CA ARG A 179 13.75 -10.62 1.74
C ARG A 179 13.07 -9.73 0.72
N MET A 180 13.76 -9.35 -0.35
CA MET A 180 13.13 -8.73 -1.51
C MET A 180 13.04 -9.77 -2.62
N GLN A 181 11.82 -10.07 -3.08
CA GLN A 181 11.61 -10.85 -4.29
C GLN A 181 11.65 -9.91 -5.48
N ILE A 182 12.76 -9.95 -6.22
CA ILE A 182 12.94 -9.20 -7.47
C ILE A 182 13.05 -10.21 -8.61
N GLY A 183 12.17 -10.09 -9.60
CA GLY A 183 12.05 -11.04 -10.71
C GLY A 183 11.06 -12.18 -10.42
N GLN A 184 11.03 -13.16 -11.33
CA GLN A 184 10.09 -14.28 -11.28
C GLN A 184 10.25 -15.12 -10.01
N CYS A 185 9.13 -15.53 -9.43
CA CYS A 185 9.14 -16.52 -8.36
C CYS A 185 9.51 -17.88 -8.95
N LYS A 186 10.24 -18.71 -8.20
CA LYS A 186 10.39 -20.12 -8.55
C LYS A 186 9.03 -20.80 -8.40
N GLU A 187 8.68 -21.68 -9.32
CA GLU A 187 7.57 -22.61 -9.12
C GLU A 187 7.85 -23.43 -7.86
N ALA A 188 6.83 -23.55 -7.01
CA ALA A 188 6.90 -24.30 -5.76
C ALA A 188 6.73 -25.80 -6.00
#